data_AF-A0AAE9Z1T6-F1
#
_entry.id   AF-A0AAE9Z1T6-F1
#
_cell.length_a   1.000
_cell.length_b   1.000
_cell.length_c   1.000
_cell.angle_alpha   90.00
_cell.angle_beta   90.00
_cell.angle_gamma   90.00
#
_symmetry.space_group_name_H-M   'P 1'
#
loop_
_entity.id
_entity.type
_entity.pdbx_description
1 polymer ?
#
loop_
_entity_poly.entity_id
_entity_poly.type
_entity_poly.pdbx_seq_one_letter_code
_entity_poly.pdbx_strand_id
1 'polypeptide(L)' 'MQINDDWLATILCALNDAIKYNDSLRKSETVNDIEDIEEWLLQIFECKEYLKEELSKSPELLKQVEKHLEV' A
#
# COMPACT_ATOMS: atom_id res chain seq x y z
N MET A 1 3.35 -5.18 16.80
CA MET A 1 2.84 -3.79 16.82
C MET A 1 1.32 -3.89 16.71
N GLN A 2 0.56 -3.26 17.61
CA GLN A 2 -0.91 -3.20 17.46
C GLN A 2 -1.24 -1.94 16.66
N ILE A 3 -1.63 -2.11 15.40
CA ILE A 3 -2.20 -1.04 14.58
C ILE A 3 -3.68 -0.99 14.92
N ASN A 4 -4.21 0.20 15.18
CA ASN A 4 -5.64 0.36 15.37
C ASN A 4 -6.36 -0.02 14.06
N ASP A 5 -7.37 -0.85 14.18
CA ASP A 5 -8.23 -1.33 13.11
C ASP A 5 -8.78 -0.20 12.21
N ASP A 6 -9.17 0.93 12.80
CA ASP A 6 -9.65 2.12 12.07
C ASP A 6 -8.55 2.75 11.19
N TRP A 7 -7.29 2.62 11.60
CA TRP A 7 -6.15 3.16 10.86
C TRP A 7 -5.68 2.20 9.77
N LEU A 8 -5.92 0.90 9.92
CA LEU A 8 -5.46 -0.13 8.99
C LEU A 8 -6.04 0.08 7.58
N ALA A 9 -7.34 0.39 7.49
CA ALA A 9 -8.00 0.73 6.23
C ALA A 9 -7.36 1.96 5.57
N THR A 10 -7.16 3.02 6.36
CA THR A 10 -6.57 4.28 5.90
C THR A 10 -5.14 4.08 5.39
N ILE A 11 -4.34 3.28 6.11
CA ILE A 11 -2.96 2.96 5.74
C ILE A 11 -2.93 2.16 4.43
N LEU A 12 -3.82 1.18 4.27
CA LEU A 12 -3.91 0.40 3.03
C LEU A 12 -4.27 1.26 1.81
N CYS A 13 -5.19 2.22 1.96
CA CYS A 13 -5.50 3.20 0.93
C CYS A 13 -4.29 4.07 0.60
N ALA A 14 -3.60 4.60 1.61
CA ALA A 14 -2.41 5.43 1.43
C ALA A 14 -1.27 4.67 0.73
N LEU A 15 -1.07 3.39 1.05
CA LEU A 15 -0.09 2.53 0.38
C LEU A 15 -0.47 2.31 -1.09
N ASN A 16 -1.75 2.13 -1.40
CA ASN A 16 -2.24 2.04 -2.79
C ASN A 16 -1.92 3.30 -3.60
N ASP A 17 -2.16 4.47 -3.02
CA ASP A 17 -1.86 5.74 -3.68
C ASP A 17 -0.36 5.96 -3.84
N ALA A 18 0.42 5.57 -2.83
CA ALA A 18 1.89 5.58 -2.91
C ALA A 18 2.41 4.68 -4.04
N ILE A 19 1.84 3.48 -4.23
CA ILE A 19 2.20 2.59 -5.35
C ILE A 19 1.92 3.28 -6.69
N LYS A 20 0.72 3.85 -6.88
CA LYS A 20 0.35 4.54 -8.13
C LYS A 20 1.25 5.73 -8.42
N TYR A 21 1.58 6.50 -7.39
CA TYR A 21 2.46 7.66 -7.51
C TYR A 21 3.88 7.26 -7.89
N ASN A 22 4.46 6.26 -7.20
CA ASN A 22 5.81 5.78 -7.49
C ASN A 22 5.89 5.09 -8.86
N ASP A 23 4.84 4.37 -9.28
CA ASP A 23 4.74 3.80 -10.63
C ASP A 23 4.69 4.88 -11.73
N SER A 24 4.15 6.06 -11.40
CA SER A 24 4.16 7.21 -12.30
C SER A 24 5.53 7.91 -12.30
N LEU A 25 6.16 8.05 -11.13
CA LEU A 25 7.48 8.65 -10.99
C LEU A 25 8.57 7.87 -11.73
N ARG A 26 8.59 6.53 -11.66
CA ARG A 26 9.59 5.73 -12.38
C ARG A 26 9.52 5.88 -13.91
N LYS A 27 8.38 6.34 -14.43
CA LYS A 27 8.15 6.63 -15.86
C LYS A 27 8.44 8.10 -16.20
N SER A 28 8.76 8.93 -15.21
CA SER A 28 9.03 10.35 -15.40
C SER A 28 10.43 10.57 -15.99
N GLU A 29 10.52 11.45 -16.99
CA GLU A 29 11.79 11.86 -17.60
C GLU A 29 12.69 12.69 -16.66
N THR A 30 12.15 13.13 -15.52
CA THR A 30 12.86 13.97 -14.53
C THR A 30 13.52 13.17 -13.42
N VAL A 31 13.25 11.86 -13.33
CA VAL A 31 13.85 10.98 -12.32
C VAL A 31 15.16 10.44 -12.87
N ASN A 32 16.25 10.71 -12.15
CA ASN A 32 17.58 10.23 -12.52
C ASN A 32 17.93 8.90 -11.86
N ASP A 33 17.25 8.54 -10.78
CA ASP A 33 17.50 7.33 -10.00
C ASP A 33 16.25 6.47 -9.96
N ILE A 34 16.12 5.59 -10.95
CA ILE A 34 14.96 4.70 -11.08
C ILE A 34 15.09 3.51 -10.11
N GLU A 35 16.31 3.04 -9.84
CA GLU A 35 16.57 1.91 -8.95
C GLU A 35 16.08 2.20 -7.53
N ASP A 36 16.36 3.40 -7.00
CA ASP A 36 15.85 3.86 -5.70
C ASP A 36 14.31 3.83 -5.64
N ILE A 37 13.64 4.25 -6.73
CA ILE A 37 12.17 4.20 -6.80
C ILE A 37 11.68 2.77 -6.83
N GLU A 38 12.32 1.88 -7.59
CA GLU A 38 11.93 0.47 -7.67
C GLU A 38 12.11 -0.24 -6.32
N GLU A 39 13.18 0.05 -5.58
CA GLU A 39 13.38 -0.48 -4.23
C GLU A 39 12.29 0.00 -3.28
N TRP A 40 11.95 1.30 -3.30
CA TRP A 40 10.84 1.83 -2.50
C TRP A 40 9.50 1.19 -2.88
N LEU A 41 9.26 0.98 -4.18
CA LEU A 41 8.04 0.37 -4.67
C LEU A 41 7.91 -1.07 -4.18
N LEU A 42 9.02 -1.83 -4.15
CA LEU A 42 9.07 -3.17 -3.58
C LEU A 42 8.71 -3.16 -2.09
N GLN A 43 9.33 -2.28 -1.30
CA GLN A 43 9.05 -2.17 0.14
C GLN A 43 7.59 -1.80 0.42
N ILE A 44 7.00 -0.91 -0.37
CA ILE A 44 5.58 -0.53 -0.25
C ILE A 44 4.68 -1.72 -0.57
N PHE A 45 5.00 -2.53 -1.58
CA PHE A 45 4.25 -3.75 -1.90
C PHE A 45 4.33 -4.77 -0.76
N GLU A 46 5.52 -5.05 -0.23
CA GLU A 46 5.71 -5.98 0.88
C GLU A 46 4.95 -5.52 2.13
N CYS A 47 5.00 -4.22 2.44
CA CYS A 47 4.24 -3.63 3.54
C CYS A 47 2.72 -3.80 3.35
N LYS A 48 2.22 -3.55 2.14
CA LYS A 48 0.79 -3.71 1.82
C LYS A 48 0.34 -5.16 1.98
N GLU A 49 1.12 -6.12 1.51
CA GLU A 49 0.77 -7.55 1.63
C GLU A 49 0.83 -8.02 3.09
N TYR A 50 1.84 -7.59 3.87
CA TYR A 50 1.88 -7.83 5.31
C TYR A 50 0.61 -7.31 6.01
N LEU A 51 0.20 -6.07 5.73
CA LEU A 51 -0.99 -5.48 6.35
C LEU A 51 -2.29 -6.14 5.90
N LYS A 52 -2.36 -6.65 4.67
CA LYS A 52 -3.48 -7.48 4.21
C LYS A 52 -3.56 -8.81 4.96
N GLU A 53 -2.42 -9.47 5.19
CA GLU A 53 -2.38 -10.69 6.00
C GLU A 53 -2.85 -10.41 7.43
N GLU A 54 -2.43 -9.30 8.04
CA GLU A 54 -2.96 -8.89 9.35
C GLU A 54 -4.47 -8.58 9.30
N LEU A 55 -4.95 -7.89 8.25
CA LEU A 55 -6.38 -7.61 8.04
C LEU A 55 -7.21 -8.91 7.89
N SER A 56 -6.65 -9.94 7.25
CA SER A 56 -7.31 -11.23 7.05
C SER A 56 -7.61 -11.97 8.36
N LYS A 57 -6.89 -11.65 9.44
CA LYS A 57 -7.14 -12.15 10.79
C LYS A 57 -8.37 -11.49 11.44
N SER A 58 -8.88 -10.42 10.85
CA SER A 58 -10.05 -9.65 11.31
C SER A 58 -11.11 -9.53 10.20
N PRO A 59 -11.97 -10.54 10.02
CA PRO A 59 -12.91 -10.62 8.88
C PRO A 59 -13.93 -9.48 8.80
N GLU A 60 -14.25 -8.86 9.94
CA GLU A 60 -15.20 -7.74 10.02
C GLU A 60 -14.63 -6.46 9.41
N LEU A 61 -13.33 -6.23 9.58
CA LEU A 61 -12.62 -5.12 8.98
C LEU A 61 -12.40 -5.33 7.48
N LEU A 62 -12.07 -6.55 7.06
CA LEU A 62 -11.91 -6.89 5.65
C LEU A 62 -13.11 -6.43 4.81
N LYS A 63 -14.35 -6.67 5.29
CA LYS A 63 -15.57 -6.20 4.62
C LYS A 63 -15.72 -4.69 4.54
N GLN A 64 -15.19 -3.94 5.51
CA GLN A 64 -15.20 -2.48 5.48
C GLN A 64 -14.17 -1.93 4.49
N VAL A 65 -13.00 -2.57 4.39
CA VAL A 65 -11.91 -2.11 3.52
C VAL A 65 -12.03 -2.63 2.08
N GLU A 66 -12.70 -3.76 1.83
CA GLU A 66 -12.95 -4.29 0.47
C GLU A 66 -13.50 -3.22 -0.48
N LYS A 67 -14.44 -2.40 0.00
CA LYS A 67 -15.02 -1.27 -0.73
C LYS A 67 -13.98 -0.23 -1.21
N HIS A 68 -12.85 -0.14 -0.53
CA HIS A 68 -11.75 0.79 -0.81
C HIS A 68 -10.53 0.11 -1.46
N LEU A 69 -10.51 -1.22 -1.53
CA LEU A 69 -9.44 -2.02 -2.12
C LEU A 69 -9.74 -2.48 -3.56
N GLU A 70 -11.01 -2.44 -4.00
CA GLU A 70 -11.37 -2.63 -5.41
C GLU A 70 -10.75 -1.51 -6.27
N VAL A 71 -9.66 -1.86 -6.96
CA VAL A 71 -9.07 -1.14 -8.10
C VAL A 71 -8.82 -2.14 -9.20
#